data_AF-A0A6C0INZ3-F1
#
_entry.id   AF-A0A6C0INZ3-F1
#
_cell.length_a   1.000
_cell.length_b   1.000
_cell.length_c   1.000
_cell.angle_alpha   90.00
_cell.angle_beta   90.00
_cell.angle_gamma   90.00
#
_symmetry.space_group_name_H-M   'P 1'
#
loop_
_entity.id
_entity.type
_entity.pdbx_description
1 polymer ?
#
loop_
_entity_poly.entity_id
_entity_poly.type
_entity_poly.pdbx_seq_one_letter_code
_entity_poly.pdbx_strand_id
1 'polypeptide(L)'
;MNFLSKLVYFIMVAIERYSIDESHGISHSFNTLHHACDIFENEKYKHTEMIPHENVIYIASAIHDMCDKKYMNQEEGIFHIDKLIAAELSNTERMAVREIVAKMSYSKVKLYGFPDLGKYQTAYNVVREADLLAAYDFDRAMIYYMYMNHHVYTNENIIEEAYTDCCELFLKRMLRHDIDGLFTFEYTRQKADILKYESLNQMKRWKRIIKTLK
;
A
#
# COMPACT_ATOMS: atom_id res chain seq x y z
N MET A 1 4.30 -21.49 15.90
CA MET A 1 4.54 -20.13 15.39
C MET A 1 3.26 -19.33 15.59
N ASN A 2 3.32 -18.15 16.22
CA ASN A 2 2.12 -17.30 16.37
C ASN A 2 1.65 -16.80 14.98
N PHE A 3 0.41 -16.32 14.89
CA PHE A 3 -0.17 -15.96 13.59
C PHE A 3 0.55 -14.80 12.91
N LEU A 4 1.00 -13.78 13.66
CA LEU A 4 1.81 -12.69 13.10
C LEU A 4 3.09 -13.20 12.44
N SER A 5 3.81 -14.13 13.07
CA SER A 5 4.99 -14.73 12.47
C SER A 5 4.66 -15.59 11.23
N LYS A 6 3.49 -16.26 11.17
CA LYS A 6 3.02 -16.93 9.95
C LYS A 6 2.74 -15.93 8.82
N LEU A 7 2.14 -14.79 9.14
CA LEU A 7 1.84 -13.72 8.20
C LEU A 7 3.11 -13.13 7.60
N VAL A 8 4.08 -12.78 8.46
CA VAL A 8 5.38 -12.26 8.04
C VAL A 8 6.14 -13.27 7.19
N TYR A 9 6.17 -14.53 7.61
CA TYR A 9 6.81 -15.59 6.84
C TYR A 9 6.17 -15.77 5.46
N PHE A 10 4.84 -15.72 5.39
CA PHE A 10 4.12 -15.77 4.11
C PHE A 10 4.52 -14.62 3.19
N ILE A 11 4.60 -13.39 3.69
CA ILE A 11 5.02 -12.22 2.92
C ILE A 11 6.44 -12.42 2.39
N MET A 12 7.38 -12.86 3.24
CA MET A 12 8.77 -13.11 2.83
C MET A 12 8.86 -14.17 1.73
N VAL A 13 8.14 -15.29 1.89
CA VAL A 13 8.11 -16.36 0.88
C VAL A 13 7.48 -15.88 -0.43
N ALA A 14 6.42 -15.08 -0.37
CA ALA A 14 5.79 -14.53 -1.56
C ALA A 14 6.74 -13.57 -2.30
N ILE A 15 7.42 -12.68 -1.58
CA ILE A 15 8.43 -11.78 -2.15
C ILE A 15 9.51 -12.56 -2.89
N GLU A 16 10.07 -13.59 -2.25
CA GLU A 16 11.11 -14.43 -2.87
C GLU A 16 10.57 -15.19 -4.09
N ARG A 17 9.42 -15.87 -3.95
CA ARG A 17 8.84 -16.71 -5.00
C ARG A 17 8.47 -15.93 -6.26
N TYR A 18 7.95 -14.72 -6.11
CA TYR A 18 7.48 -13.91 -7.22
C TYR A 18 8.44 -12.78 -7.59
N SER A 19 9.64 -12.77 -7.00
CA SER A 19 10.68 -11.75 -7.25
C SER A 19 10.14 -10.31 -7.12
N ILE A 20 9.33 -10.08 -6.08
CA ILE A 20 8.78 -8.75 -5.79
C ILE A 20 9.94 -7.84 -5.39
N ASP A 21 10.06 -6.69 -6.06
CA ASP A 21 11.16 -5.76 -5.78
C ASP A 21 10.96 -5.02 -4.45
N GLU A 22 12.03 -4.35 -3.99
CA GLU A 22 12.07 -3.70 -2.68
C GLU A 22 10.96 -2.65 -2.48
N SER A 23 10.44 -2.04 -3.57
CA SER A 23 9.38 -1.04 -3.46
C SER A 23 8.02 -1.61 -3.03
N HIS A 24 7.81 -2.92 -3.19
CA HIS A 24 6.61 -3.65 -2.75
C HIS A 24 6.98 -4.80 -1.79
N GLY A 25 8.19 -4.76 -1.22
CA GLY A 25 8.70 -5.75 -0.29
C GLY A 25 8.12 -5.63 1.13
N ILE A 26 8.79 -6.29 2.07
CA ILE A 26 8.33 -6.40 3.47
C ILE A 26 8.20 -5.05 4.16
N SER A 27 9.11 -4.11 3.86
CA SER A 27 9.09 -2.76 4.43
C SER A 27 7.80 -2.02 4.09
N HIS A 28 7.31 -2.15 2.85
CA HIS A 28 6.05 -1.55 2.45
C HIS A 28 4.86 -2.20 3.19
N SER A 29 4.85 -3.54 3.27
CA SER A 29 3.82 -4.27 4.01
C SER A 29 3.74 -3.82 5.47
N PHE A 30 4.89 -3.58 6.11
CA PHE A 30 4.95 -3.09 7.49
C PHE A 30 4.52 -1.63 7.62
N ASN A 31 4.93 -0.75 6.70
CA ASN A 31 4.47 0.63 6.70
C ASN A 31 2.95 0.73 6.55
N THR A 32 2.36 -0.06 5.65
CA THR A 32 0.90 -0.12 5.48
C THR A 32 0.21 -0.68 6.72
N LEU A 33 0.76 -1.73 7.35
CA LEU A 33 0.23 -2.25 8.62
C LEU A 33 0.31 -1.22 9.75
N HIS A 34 1.41 -0.47 9.86
CA HIS A 34 1.54 0.59 10.86
C HIS A 34 0.53 1.71 10.64
N HIS A 35 0.35 2.17 9.40
CA HIS A 35 -0.67 3.17 9.10
C HIS A 35 -2.09 2.65 9.37
N ALA A 36 -2.38 1.38 9.12
CA ALA A 36 -3.68 0.78 9.44
C ALA A 36 -3.92 0.75 10.96
N CYS A 37 -2.91 0.40 11.74
CA CYS A 37 -2.94 0.47 13.21
C CYS A 37 -3.17 1.90 13.71
N ASP A 38 -2.42 2.86 13.19
CA ASP A 38 -2.55 4.27 13.54
C ASP A 38 -3.96 4.81 13.25
N ILE A 39 -4.50 4.53 12.05
CA ILE A 39 -5.86 4.93 11.68
C ILE A 39 -6.87 4.28 12.62
N PHE A 40 -6.78 2.96 12.83
CA PHE A 40 -7.70 2.22 13.70
C PHE A 40 -7.72 2.79 15.11
N GLU A 41 -6.56 2.98 15.75
CA GLU A 41 -6.47 3.47 17.12
C GLU A 41 -7.04 4.89 17.28
N ASN A 42 -6.85 5.77 16.30
CA ASN A 42 -7.31 7.15 16.36
C ASN A 42 -8.80 7.32 15.98
N GLU A 43 -9.37 6.38 15.23
CA GLU A 43 -10.72 6.52 14.66
C GLU A 43 -11.75 5.52 15.23
N LYS A 44 -11.32 4.45 15.92
CA LYS A 44 -12.21 3.35 16.39
C LYS A 44 -13.37 3.78 17.29
N TYR A 45 -13.23 4.86 18.05
CA TYR A 45 -14.31 5.35 18.90
C TYR A 45 -15.30 6.27 18.18
N LYS A 46 -14.89 6.87 17.04
CA LYS A 46 -15.80 7.59 16.15
C LYS A 46 -16.52 6.64 15.18
N HIS A 47 -15.88 5.51 14.87
CA HIS A 47 -16.35 4.50 13.93
C HIS A 47 -16.39 3.11 14.59
N THR A 48 -17.23 2.97 15.62
CA THR A 48 -17.28 1.76 16.48
C THR A 48 -17.59 0.47 15.72
N GLU A 49 -18.20 0.55 14.53
CA GLU A 49 -18.50 -0.58 13.67
C GLU A 49 -17.26 -1.33 13.16
N MET A 50 -16.08 -0.71 13.16
CA MET A 50 -14.85 -1.38 12.72
C MET A 50 -14.13 -2.15 13.84
N ILE A 51 -14.48 -1.92 15.11
CA ILE A 51 -13.84 -2.61 16.25
C ILE A 51 -13.90 -4.14 16.11
N PRO A 52 -15.03 -4.76 15.75
CA PRO A 52 -15.09 -6.21 15.52
C PRO A 52 -14.30 -6.69 14.30
N HIS A 53 -13.71 -5.80 13.52
CA HIS A 53 -13.04 -6.08 12.25
C HIS A 53 -11.53 -5.79 12.29
N GLU A 54 -10.96 -5.54 13.48
CA GLU A 54 -9.53 -5.25 13.68
C GLU A 54 -8.61 -6.30 13.01
N ASN A 55 -8.89 -7.59 13.21
CA ASN A 55 -8.12 -8.67 12.58
C ASN A 55 -8.17 -8.61 11.05
N VAL A 56 -9.34 -8.34 10.48
CA VAL A 56 -9.52 -8.20 9.01
C VAL A 56 -8.69 -7.03 8.49
N ILE A 57 -8.68 -5.91 9.22
CA ILE A 57 -7.90 -4.71 8.88
C ILE A 57 -6.42 -5.06 8.83
N TYR A 58 -5.85 -5.57 9.92
CA TYR A 58 -4.41 -5.83 10.02
C TYR A 58 -3.93 -6.89 9.03
N ILE A 59 -4.71 -7.96 8.85
CA ILE A 59 -4.38 -9.03 7.91
C ILE A 59 -4.38 -8.49 6.48
N ALA A 60 -5.46 -7.81 6.08
CA ALA A 60 -5.58 -7.27 4.73
C ALA A 60 -4.48 -6.22 4.45
N SER A 61 -4.19 -5.32 5.39
CA SER A 61 -3.13 -4.32 5.24
C SER A 61 -1.75 -4.95 5.04
N ALA A 62 -1.45 -6.04 5.74
CA ALA A 62 -0.14 -6.68 5.66
C ALA A 62 0.09 -7.44 4.35
N ILE A 63 -0.97 -8.00 3.73
CA ILE A 63 -0.83 -8.93 2.60
C ILE A 63 -1.38 -8.41 1.27
N HIS A 64 -1.96 -7.21 1.22
CA HIS A 64 -2.66 -6.72 0.03
C HIS A 64 -1.82 -6.80 -1.25
N ASP A 65 -0.54 -6.46 -1.17
CA ASP A 65 0.38 -6.48 -2.30
C ASP A 65 0.88 -7.88 -2.68
N MET A 66 0.66 -8.89 -1.83
CA MET A 66 1.00 -10.29 -2.12
C MET A 66 0.06 -10.94 -3.15
N CYS A 67 -0.81 -10.16 -3.78
CA CYS A 67 -1.62 -10.56 -4.93
C CYS A 67 -1.67 -9.50 -6.03
N ASP A 68 -0.74 -8.53 -6.03
CA ASP A 68 -0.71 -7.49 -7.06
C ASP A 68 -0.46 -8.10 -8.45
N LYS A 69 -1.30 -7.70 -9.41
CA LYS A 69 -1.21 -8.10 -10.82
C LYS A 69 0.12 -7.71 -11.47
N LYS A 70 0.84 -6.75 -10.89
CA LYS A 70 2.19 -6.37 -11.35
C LYS A 70 3.18 -7.53 -11.29
N TYR A 71 3.04 -8.43 -10.31
CA TYR A 71 4.02 -9.49 -10.04
C TYR A 71 3.46 -10.90 -10.25
N MET A 72 2.14 -11.09 -10.18
CA MET A 72 1.55 -12.43 -10.25
C MET A 72 0.13 -12.47 -10.78
N ASN A 73 -0.37 -13.70 -11.00
CA ASN A 73 -1.78 -13.92 -11.19
C ASN A 73 -2.54 -13.67 -9.87
N GLN A 74 -3.47 -12.71 -9.90
CA GLN A 74 -4.22 -12.30 -8.71
C GLN A 74 -5.05 -13.45 -8.09
N GLU A 75 -5.60 -14.37 -8.89
CA GLU A 75 -6.38 -15.50 -8.37
C GLU A 75 -5.50 -16.50 -7.62
N GLU A 76 -4.27 -16.74 -8.11
CA GLU A 76 -3.28 -17.57 -7.44
C GLU A 76 -2.87 -16.95 -6.09
N GLY A 77 -2.58 -15.65 -6.06
CA GLY A 77 -2.26 -14.92 -4.84
C GLY A 77 -3.39 -14.99 -3.81
N ILE A 78 -4.64 -14.75 -4.24
CA ILE A 78 -5.83 -14.85 -3.38
C ILE A 78 -5.99 -16.27 -2.83
N PHE A 79 -5.78 -17.31 -3.63
CA PHE A 79 -5.87 -18.69 -3.17
C PHE A 79 -4.84 -19.01 -2.07
N HIS A 80 -3.61 -18.51 -2.22
CA HIS A 80 -2.57 -18.67 -1.21
C HIS A 80 -2.87 -17.89 0.08
N ILE A 81 -3.42 -16.68 -0.04
CA ILE A 81 -3.91 -15.89 1.09
C ILE A 81 -5.02 -16.63 1.84
N ASP A 82 -6.03 -17.16 1.15
CA ASP A 82 -7.16 -17.87 1.79
C ASP A 82 -6.66 -19.10 2.56
N LYS A 83 -5.69 -19.84 2.01
CA LYS A 83 -5.04 -20.96 2.72
C LYS A 83 -4.33 -20.54 4.00
N LEU A 84 -3.64 -19.39 3.99
CA LEU A 84 -2.94 -18.88 5.18
C LEU A 84 -3.90 -18.54 6.31
N ILE A 85 -5.01 -17.88 5.98
CA ILE A 85 -5.94 -17.30 6.97
C ILE A 85 -7.10 -18.24 7.33
N ALA A 86 -7.23 -19.39 6.63
CA ALA A 86 -8.27 -20.40 6.81
C ALA A 86 -8.51 -20.82 8.25
N ALA A 87 -7.44 -21.02 9.03
CA ALA A 87 -7.50 -21.51 10.39
C ALA A 87 -7.74 -20.42 11.45
N GLU A 88 -7.66 -19.15 11.06
CA GLU A 88 -7.56 -18.01 11.99
C GLU A 88 -8.75 -17.06 11.85
N LEU A 89 -9.46 -17.12 10.71
CA LEU A 89 -10.63 -16.29 10.40
C LEU A 89 -11.84 -17.14 10.03
N SER A 90 -13.02 -16.64 10.40
CA SER A 90 -14.30 -17.18 9.93
C SER A 90 -14.43 -17.04 8.40
N ASN A 91 -15.25 -17.88 7.76
CA ASN A 91 -15.50 -17.79 6.32
C ASN A 91 -15.90 -16.37 5.88
N THR A 92 -16.71 -15.67 6.69
CA THR A 92 -17.16 -14.29 6.40
C THR A 92 -16.04 -13.27 6.48
N GLU A 93 -15.07 -13.44 7.38
CA GLU A 93 -13.90 -12.55 7.49
C GLU A 93 -12.89 -12.83 6.38
N ARG A 94 -12.69 -14.10 6.00
CA ARG A 94 -11.84 -14.45 4.85
C ARG A 94 -12.35 -13.85 3.55
N MET A 95 -13.67 -13.93 3.34
CA MET A 95 -14.32 -13.26 2.20
C MET A 95 -14.09 -11.75 2.24
N ALA A 96 -14.17 -11.12 3.42
CA ALA A 96 -13.90 -9.69 3.56
C ALA A 96 -12.45 -9.33 3.19
N VAL A 97 -11.46 -10.07 3.72
CA VAL A 97 -10.04 -9.87 3.38
C VAL A 97 -9.84 -9.98 1.87
N ARG A 98 -10.39 -11.02 1.24
CA ARG A 98 -10.32 -11.22 -0.22
C ARG A 98 -10.89 -10.03 -0.98
N GLU A 99 -12.08 -9.56 -0.61
CA GLU A 99 -12.76 -8.46 -1.29
C GLU A 99 -12.01 -7.13 -1.12
N ILE A 100 -11.50 -6.86 0.09
CA ILE A 100 -10.71 -5.65 0.37
C ILE A 100 -9.48 -5.61 -0.53
N VAL A 101 -8.66 -6.65 -0.43
CA VAL A 101 -7.41 -6.77 -1.19
C VAL A 101 -7.68 -6.73 -2.70
N ALA A 102 -8.78 -7.34 -3.16
CA ALA A 102 -9.12 -7.33 -4.58
C ALA A 102 -9.59 -5.98 -5.11
N LYS A 103 -10.07 -5.07 -4.27
CA LYS A 103 -10.76 -3.83 -4.71
C LYS A 103 -10.10 -2.53 -4.21
N MET A 104 -9.09 -2.59 -3.35
CA MET A 104 -8.52 -1.39 -2.69
C MET A 104 -7.63 -0.52 -3.57
N SER A 105 -7.04 -1.05 -4.65
CA SER A 105 -6.02 -0.32 -5.40
C SER A 105 -6.55 1.00 -6.01
N TYR A 106 -5.71 2.04 -5.98
CA TYR A 106 -6.03 3.37 -6.49
C TYR A 106 -6.65 3.35 -7.89
N SER A 107 -6.05 2.62 -8.82
CA SER A 107 -6.50 2.59 -10.22
C SER A 107 -7.90 1.99 -10.36
N LYS A 108 -8.26 0.99 -9.52
CA LYS A 108 -9.61 0.41 -9.52
C LYS A 108 -10.64 1.41 -9.00
N VAL A 109 -10.32 2.12 -7.92
CA VAL A 109 -11.24 3.14 -7.35
C VAL A 109 -11.42 4.33 -8.30
N LYS A 110 -10.36 4.77 -8.99
CA LYS A 110 -10.49 5.82 -10.01
C LYS A 110 -11.37 5.41 -11.19
N LEU A 111 -11.37 4.12 -11.56
CA LEU A 111 -12.11 3.61 -12.70
C LEU A 111 -13.56 3.26 -12.36
N TYR A 112 -13.80 2.64 -11.21
CA TYR A 112 -15.11 2.06 -10.85
C TYR A 112 -15.79 2.74 -9.66
N GLY A 113 -15.12 3.72 -9.02
CA GLY A 113 -15.58 4.30 -7.76
C GLY A 113 -15.26 3.40 -6.56
N PHE A 114 -15.74 3.81 -5.39
CA PHE A 114 -15.62 3.02 -4.17
C PHE A 114 -16.52 1.78 -4.25
N PRO A 115 -16.01 0.58 -3.93
CA PRO A 115 -16.85 -0.59 -3.81
C PRO A 115 -17.74 -0.50 -2.57
N ASP A 116 -18.86 -1.22 -2.59
CA ASP A 116 -19.70 -1.48 -1.43
C ASP A 116 -19.31 -2.84 -0.81
N LEU A 117 -18.81 -2.80 0.43
CA LEU A 117 -18.47 -3.98 1.24
C LEU A 117 -19.39 -4.16 2.46
N GLY A 118 -20.51 -3.43 2.51
CA GLY A 118 -21.48 -3.50 3.61
C GLY A 118 -20.82 -3.26 4.97
N LYS A 119 -20.98 -4.20 5.91
CA LYS A 119 -20.42 -4.07 7.28
C LYS A 119 -18.88 -3.94 7.33
N TYR A 120 -18.19 -4.35 6.26
CA TYR A 120 -16.73 -4.23 6.17
C TYR A 120 -16.27 -2.96 5.46
N GLN A 121 -17.16 -2.02 5.15
CA GLN A 121 -16.81 -0.78 4.44
C GLN A 121 -15.76 0.05 5.20
N THR A 122 -15.93 0.20 6.51
CA THR A 122 -14.98 0.96 7.33
C THR A 122 -13.62 0.26 7.38
N ALA A 123 -13.59 -1.09 7.49
CA ALA A 123 -12.35 -1.87 7.41
C ALA A 123 -11.64 -1.71 6.05
N TYR A 124 -12.41 -1.71 4.95
CA TYR A 124 -11.89 -1.42 3.61
C TYR A 124 -11.26 -0.03 3.54
N ASN A 125 -11.94 1.00 4.06
CA ASN A 125 -11.44 2.36 4.07
C ASN A 125 -10.12 2.45 4.84
N VAL A 126 -10.01 1.83 6.02
CA VAL A 126 -8.77 1.83 6.82
C VAL A 126 -7.61 1.24 6.04
N VAL A 127 -7.78 0.04 5.49
CA VAL A 127 -6.71 -0.67 4.76
C VAL A 127 -6.28 0.11 3.53
N ARG A 128 -7.25 0.67 2.80
CA ARG A 128 -6.97 1.47 1.61
C ARG A 128 -6.25 2.77 1.94
N GLU A 129 -6.72 3.50 2.94
CA GLU A 129 -6.10 4.76 3.34
C GLU A 129 -4.70 4.55 3.89
N ALA A 130 -4.46 3.45 4.59
CA ALA A 130 -3.14 3.05 5.03
C ALA A 130 -2.15 2.84 3.86
N ASP A 131 -2.58 2.15 2.79
CA ASP A 131 -1.78 2.00 1.57
C ASP A 131 -1.53 3.35 0.88
N LEU A 132 -2.54 4.21 0.80
CA LEU A 132 -2.38 5.56 0.25
C LEU A 132 -1.40 6.43 1.05
N LEU A 133 -1.36 6.29 2.38
CA LEU A 133 -0.36 6.97 3.21
C LEU A 133 1.04 6.41 2.94
N ALA A 134 1.20 5.09 2.82
CA ALA A 134 2.48 4.46 2.49
C ALA A 134 2.98 4.82 1.08
N ALA A 135 2.11 5.29 0.18
CA ALA A 135 2.47 5.76 -1.15
C ALA A 135 3.18 7.13 -1.18
N TYR A 136 3.23 7.87 -0.07
CA TYR A 136 3.98 9.14 -0.01
C TYR A 136 5.50 8.98 0.09
N ASP A 137 6.01 7.76 0.21
CA ASP A 137 7.45 7.49 0.17
C ASP A 137 8.01 7.73 -1.25
N PHE A 138 8.80 8.80 -1.41
CA PHE A 138 9.36 9.17 -2.70
C PHE A 138 10.51 8.23 -3.11
N ASP A 139 11.30 7.76 -2.15
CA ASP A 139 12.41 6.83 -2.39
C ASP A 139 11.86 5.49 -2.91
N ARG A 140 10.73 5.02 -2.36
CA ARG A 140 10.02 3.84 -2.84
C ARG A 140 9.60 3.97 -4.31
N ALA A 141 9.10 5.13 -4.73
CA ALA A 141 8.71 5.37 -6.11
C ALA A 141 9.93 5.36 -7.05
N MET A 142 11.05 5.97 -6.63
CA MET A 142 12.32 5.95 -7.36
C MET A 142 12.80 4.51 -7.56
N ILE A 143 12.81 3.70 -6.49
CA ILE A 143 13.21 2.30 -6.50
C ILE A 143 12.34 1.52 -7.51
N TYR A 144 11.02 1.67 -7.42
CA TYR A 144 10.10 1.01 -8.36
C TYR A 144 10.42 1.35 -9.82
N TYR A 145 10.62 2.63 -10.13
CA TYR A 145 10.96 3.06 -11.48
C TYR A 145 12.24 2.39 -11.99
N MET A 146 13.30 2.40 -11.16
CA MET A 146 14.58 1.80 -11.52
C MET A 146 14.43 0.30 -11.77
N TYR A 147 13.74 -0.43 -10.89
CA TYR A 147 13.51 -1.87 -11.07
C TYR A 147 12.69 -2.19 -12.34
N MET A 148 11.71 -1.38 -12.70
CA MET A 148 10.91 -1.63 -13.91
C MET A 148 11.67 -1.28 -15.21
N ASN A 149 12.63 -0.36 -15.16
CA ASN A 149 13.27 0.20 -16.36
C ASN A 149 14.77 -0.16 -16.50
N HIS A 150 15.37 -0.87 -15.55
CA HIS A 150 16.82 -1.18 -15.56
C HIS A 150 17.32 -1.96 -16.79
N HIS A 151 16.43 -2.59 -17.55
CA HIS A 151 16.78 -3.32 -18.78
C HIS A 151 16.72 -2.46 -20.06
N VAL A 152 16.08 -1.30 -20.02
CA VAL A 152 15.70 -0.53 -21.22
C VAL A 152 16.73 0.54 -21.58
N TYR A 153 17.48 1.04 -20.61
CA TYR A 153 18.35 2.20 -20.78
C TYR A 153 19.83 1.86 -20.57
N THR A 154 20.71 2.58 -21.27
CA THR A 154 22.11 2.68 -20.86
C THR A 154 22.14 3.32 -19.48
N ASN A 155 22.81 2.68 -18.53
CA ASN A 155 22.81 2.94 -17.08
C ASN A 155 23.25 4.37 -16.64
N GLU A 156 23.41 5.30 -17.58
CA GLU A 156 24.03 6.61 -17.38
C GLU A 156 23.07 7.69 -16.83
N ASN A 157 21.75 7.59 -17.06
CA ASN A 157 20.76 8.59 -16.61
C ASN A 157 19.59 8.01 -15.80
N ILE A 158 19.69 6.75 -15.34
CA ILE A 158 18.57 6.04 -14.71
C ILE A 158 18.00 6.79 -13.49
N ILE A 159 18.86 7.49 -12.74
CA ILE A 159 18.46 8.28 -11.56
C ILE A 159 17.72 9.56 -11.98
N GLU A 160 18.19 10.29 -12.98
CA GLU A 160 17.54 11.50 -13.50
C GLU A 160 16.17 11.21 -14.11
N GLU A 161 16.07 10.11 -14.85
CA GLU A 161 14.83 9.65 -15.45
C GLU A 161 13.84 9.24 -14.36
N ALA A 162 14.27 8.39 -13.42
CA ALA A 162 13.47 8.01 -12.26
C ALA A 162 12.97 9.24 -11.49
N TYR A 163 13.86 10.22 -11.24
CA TYR A 163 13.50 11.45 -10.53
C TYR A 163 12.43 12.24 -11.26
N THR A 164 12.58 12.40 -12.57
CA THR A 164 11.65 13.17 -13.41
C THR A 164 10.29 12.50 -13.45
N ASP A 165 10.24 11.20 -13.75
CA ASP A 165 9.00 10.41 -13.80
C ASP A 165 8.30 10.37 -12.44
N CYS A 166 9.06 10.16 -11.35
CA CYS A 166 8.51 10.12 -10.01
C CYS A 166 7.96 11.49 -9.58
N CYS A 167 8.60 12.60 -9.96
CA CYS A 167 8.05 13.93 -9.73
C CYS A 167 6.69 14.10 -10.42
N GLU A 168 6.58 13.68 -11.68
CA GLU A 168 5.31 13.72 -12.39
C GLU A 168 4.25 12.82 -11.75
N LEU A 169 4.62 11.60 -11.36
CA LEU A 169 3.72 10.66 -10.70
C LEU A 169 3.19 11.24 -9.37
N PHE A 170 4.05 11.84 -8.56
CA PHE A 170 3.65 12.48 -7.31
C PHE A 170 2.64 13.61 -7.56
N LEU A 171 2.90 14.48 -8.54
CA LEU A 171 2.00 15.58 -8.89
C LEU A 171 0.65 15.10 -9.44
N LYS A 172 0.65 14.01 -10.22
CA LYS A 172 -0.54 13.45 -10.86
C LYS A 172 -1.35 12.54 -9.94
N ARG A 173 -0.76 12.00 -8.87
CA ARG A 173 -1.38 10.97 -8.03
C ARG A 173 -1.26 11.24 -6.53
N MET A 174 -0.07 11.07 -5.95
CA MET A 174 0.10 11.09 -4.49
C MET A 174 -0.36 12.40 -3.86
N LEU A 175 0.07 13.53 -4.44
CA LEU A 175 -0.27 14.86 -3.95
C LEU A 175 -1.73 15.27 -4.19
N ARG A 176 -2.49 14.42 -4.91
CA ARG A 176 -3.91 14.61 -5.22
C ARG A 176 -4.84 13.74 -4.39
N HIS A 177 -4.34 12.81 -3.56
CA HIS A 177 -5.20 11.87 -2.85
C HIS A 177 -6.33 12.55 -2.06
N ASP A 178 -6.04 13.65 -1.37
CA ASP A 178 -7.04 14.41 -0.62
C ASP A 178 -8.03 15.15 -1.54
N ILE A 179 -7.50 15.86 -2.56
CA ILE A 179 -8.30 16.61 -3.55
C ILE A 179 -9.23 15.67 -4.34
N ASP A 180 -8.77 14.47 -4.64
CA ASP A 180 -9.52 13.43 -5.33
C ASP A 180 -10.54 12.72 -4.40
N GLY A 181 -10.67 13.15 -3.14
CA GLY A 181 -11.66 12.65 -2.19
C GLY A 181 -11.38 11.23 -1.70
N LEU A 182 -10.11 10.84 -1.63
CA LEU A 182 -9.73 9.45 -1.35
C LEU A 182 -9.57 9.14 0.14
N PHE A 183 -9.65 10.14 1.01
CA PHE A 183 -9.55 10.00 2.46
C PHE A 183 -10.90 10.23 3.13
N THR A 184 -11.38 9.23 3.86
CA THR A 184 -12.64 9.25 4.59
C THR A 184 -12.42 9.70 6.04
N PHE A 185 -11.30 9.33 6.65
CA PHE A 185 -11.00 9.66 8.05
C PHE A 185 -10.31 11.02 8.23
N GLU A 186 -10.54 11.63 9.38
CA GLU A 186 -9.93 12.91 9.75
C GLU A 186 -8.44 12.74 10.05
N TYR A 187 -8.09 11.70 10.80
CA TYR A 187 -6.72 11.31 11.10
C TYR A 187 -5.89 11.12 9.83
N THR A 188 -6.42 10.41 8.84
CA THR A 188 -5.72 10.18 7.57
C THR A 188 -5.40 11.49 6.86
N ARG A 189 -6.34 12.45 6.80
CA ARG A 189 -6.09 13.76 6.17
C ARG A 189 -4.95 14.50 6.87
N GLN A 190 -4.97 14.55 8.20
CA GLN A 190 -3.90 15.18 8.99
C GLN A 190 -2.54 14.49 8.78
N LYS A 191 -2.52 13.16 8.77
CA LYS A 191 -1.30 12.38 8.54
C LYS A 191 -0.78 12.57 7.11
N ALA A 192 -1.66 12.63 6.11
CA ALA A 192 -1.31 12.85 4.72
C ALA A 192 -0.64 14.21 4.51
N ASP A 193 -1.08 15.27 5.21
CA ASP A 193 -0.44 16.59 5.13
C ASP A 193 1.02 16.55 5.62
N ILE A 194 1.28 15.80 6.69
CA ILE A 194 2.64 15.60 7.23
C ILE A 194 3.49 14.84 6.20
N LEU A 195 3.01 13.70 5.71
CA LEU A 195 3.73 12.87 4.73
C LEU A 195 3.94 13.60 3.39
N LYS A 196 2.99 14.45 2.98
CA LYS A 196 3.13 15.36 1.84
C LYS A 196 4.28 16.33 2.04
N TYR A 197 4.39 16.95 3.20
CA TYR A 197 5.52 17.83 3.49
C TYR A 197 6.87 17.07 3.48
N GLU A 198 6.91 15.89 4.07
CA GLU A 198 8.10 15.03 4.11
C GLU A 198 8.55 14.58 2.71
N SER A 199 7.62 14.11 1.88
CA SER A 199 7.89 13.71 0.49
C SER A 199 8.40 14.88 -0.36
N LEU A 200 7.83 16.08 -0.23
CA LEU A 200 8.34 17.28 -0.90
C LEU A 200 9.78 17.61 -0.47
N ASN A 201 10.14 17.34 0.79
CA ASN A 201 11.53 17.49 1.25
C ASN A 201 12.44 16.39 0.71
N GLN A 202 11.99 15.14 0.62
CA GLN A 202 12.72 14.06 -0.07
C GLN A 202 13.01 14.44 -1.53
N MET A 203 12.00 14.90 -2.27
CA MET A 203 12.15 15.37 -3.65
C MET A 203 13.18 16.49 -3.80
N LYS A 204 13.19 17.48 -2.88
CA LYS A 204 14.18 18.57 -2.88
C LYS A 204 15.59 18.06 -2.58
N ARG A 205 15.74 17.09 -1.69
CA ARG A 205 17.04 16.46 -1.38
C ARG A 205 17.57 15.72 -2.59
N TRP A 206 16.76 14.90 -3.24
CA TRP A 206 17.14 14.21 -4.48
C TRP A 206 17.58 15.17 -5.58
N LYS A 207 16.80 16.23 -5.82
CA LYS A 207 17.17 17.29 -6.78
C LYS A 207 18.57 17.85 -6.52
N ARG A 208 18.91 18.05 -5.25
CA ARG A 208 20.23 18.57 -4.83
C ARG A 208 21.33 17.53 -5.01
N ILE A 209 21.08 16.28 -4.63
CA ILE A 209 22.04 15.17 -4.78
C ILE A 209 22.39 14.99 -6.25
N ILE A 210 21.37 14.87 -7.11
CA ILE A 210 21.52 14.72 -8.56
C ILE A 210 22.32 15.89 -9.15
N LYS A 211 21.98 17.13 -8.78
CA LYS A 211 22.73 18.32 -9.25
C LYS A 211 24.19 18.33 -8.79
N THR A 212 24.49 17.78 -7.62
CA THR A 212 25.85 17.80 -7.03
C THR A 212 26.74 16.71 -7.59
N LEU A 213 26.18 15.54 -7.89
CA LEU A 213 26.92 14.37 -8.36
C LEU A 213 27.00 14.26 -9.89
N LYS A 214 26.38 15.20 -10.61
CA LYS A 214 26.45 15.36 -12.06
C LYS A 214 27.56 16.31 -12.46
#